data_AF-A0A7Y9FR97-F1
#
_entry.id   AF-A0A7Y9FR97-F1
#
_cell.length_a   1.000
_cell.length_b   1.000
_cell.length_c   1.000
_cell.angle_alpha   90.00
_cell.angle_beta   90.00
_cell.angle_gamma   90.00
#
_symmetry.space_group_name_H-M   'P 1'
#
loop_
_entity.id
_entity.type
_entity.pdbx_description
1 polymer ?
#
loop_
_entity_poly.entity_id
_entity_poly.type
_entity_poly.pdbx_seq_one_letter_code
_entity_poly.pdbx_strand_id
1 'polypeptide(L)'
;MSTIPQRIHALGTTFKGRMDDWRVESALKHVQRDEIAHALTCLCNHICEQNVTMSYHELHEIFSVCSSSQSYLNSTVVNTLIELTRCRRVPAGVCGTSSA
;
A
#
# COMPACT_ATOMS: atom_id res chain seq x y z
N MET A 1 13.20 -17.03 10.06
CA MET A 1 11.87 -16.38 10.13
C MET A 1 12.11 -14.88 10.17
N SER A 2 11.71 -14.14 9.14
CA SER A 2 11.82 -12.67 9.14
C SER A 2 10.77 -12.10 10.11
N THR A 3 11.17 -11.18 10.98
CA THR A 3 10.26 -10.57 11.95
C THR A 3 9.31 -9.58 11.27
N ILE A 4 8.19 -9.26 11.90
CA ILE A 4 7.22 -8.28 11.38
C ILE A 4 7.88 -6.91 11.04
N PRO A 5 8.73 -6.32 11.90
CA PRO A 5 9.50 -5.12 11.57
C PRO A 5 10.32 -5.25 10.28
N GLN A 6 11.00 -6.39 10.08
CA GLN A 6 11.81 -6.63 8.88
C GLN A 6 10.96 -6.73 7.62
N ARG A 7 9.76 -7.32 7.71
CA ARG A 7 8.81 -7.41 6.59
C ARG A 7 8.26 -6.03 6.20
N ILE A 8 7.93 -5.19 7.18
CA ILE A 8 7.52 -3.79 6.91
C ILE A 8 8.66 -3.01 6.26
N HIS A 9 9.89 -3.22 6.72
CA HIS A 9 11.06 -2.59 6.12
C HIS A 9 11.27 -3.03 4.67
N ALA A 10 11.12 -4.33 4.39
CA ALA A 10 11.19 -4.87 3.04
C ALA A 10 10.11 -4.27 2.14
N LEU A 11 8.85 -4.23 2.60
CA LEU A 11 7.73 -3.58 1.89
C LEU A 11 8.05 -2.12 1.56
N GLY A 12 8.46 -1.33 2.56
CA GLY A 12 8.82 0.08 2.34
C GLY A 12 9.95 0.24 1.31
N THR A 13 10.94 -0.66 1.34
CA THR A 13 12.04 -0.66 0.36
C THR A 13 11.56 -0.98 -1.05
N THR A 14 10.60 -1.89 -1.21
CA THR A 14 9.98 -2.21 -2.51
C THR A 14 9.26 -1.00 -3.12
N PHE A 15 8.70 -0.13 -2.28
CA PHE A 15 8.02 1.08 -2.71
C PHE A 15 8.94 2.28 -2.93
N LYS A 16 10.22 2.22 -2.55
CA LYS A 16 11.20 3.27 -2.89
C LYS A 16 11.31 3.42 -4.40
N GLY A 17 11.27 4.66 -4.88
CA GLY A 17 11.24 4.99 -6.32
C GLY A 17 9.87 4.86 -6.98
N ARG A 18 8.86 4.28 -6.30
CA ARG A 18 7.44 4.33 -6.72
C ARG A 18 6.62 5.38 -5.97
N MET A 19 7.10 5.83 -4.81
CA MET A 19 6.57 6.94 -4.02
C MET A 19 7.70 7.80 -3.47
N ASP A 20 7.35 8.96 -2.91
CA ASP A 20 8.32 9.83 -2.27
C ASP A 20 9.10 9.11 -1.14
N ASP A 21 10.42 9.20 -1.18
CA ASP A 21 11.30 8.53 -0.22
C ASP A 21 11.01 8.96 1.23
N TRP A 22 10.68 10.24 1.46
CA TRP A 22 10.37 10.75 2.79
C TRP A 22 9.13 10.10 3.42
N ARG A 23 8.16 9.65 2.60
CA ARG A 23 6.95 8.94 3.07
C ARG A 23 7.31 7.53 3.54
N VAL A 24 8.16 6.85 2.79
CA VAL A 24 8.72 5.55 3.20
C VAL A 24 9.50 5.71 4.49
N GLU A 25 10.42 6.69 4.55
CA GLU A 25 11.23 6.95 5.75
C GLU A 25 10.37 7.30 6.97
N SER A 26 9.29 8.06 6.77
CA SER A 26 8.33 8.38 7.83
C SER A 26 7.70 7.10 8.42
N ALA A 27 7.21 6.20 7.57
CA ALA A 27 6.65 4.93 8.02
C ALA A 27 7.70 4.04 8.72
N LEU A 28 8.94 4.02 8.23
CA LEU A 28 10.03 3.22 8.83
C LEU A 28 10.48 3.76 10.20
N LYS A 29 10.38 5.07 10.44
CA LYS A 29 10.65 5.64 11.78
C LYS A 29 9.68 5.11 12.84
N HIS A 30 8.43 4.85 12.49
CA HIS A 30 7.46 4.23 13.41
C HIS A 30 7.86 2.78 13.75
N VAL A 31 8.45 2.03 12.81
CA VAL A 31 8.99 0.70 13.10
C VAL A 31 10.11 0.75 14.14
N GLN A 32 10.99 1.77 14.08
CA GLN A 32 12.06 1.96 15.06
C GLN A 32 11.55 2.33 16.46
N ARG A 33 10.32 2.83 16.57
CA ARG A 33 9.65 3.17 17.83
C ARG A 33 8.77 2.04 18.36
N ASP A 34 8.84 0.85 17.77
CA ASP A 34 7.99 -0.32 18.06
C ASP A 34 6.49 -0.07 17.75
N GLU A 35 6.17 0.98 16.99
CA GLU A 35 4.80 1.33 16.60
C GLU A 35 4.39 0.59 15.31
N ILE A 36 4.47 -0.74 15.33
CA ILE A 36 4.32 -1.60 14.15
C ILE A 36 2.99 -1.39 13.42
N ALA A 37 1.88 -1.32 14.17
CA ALA A 37 0.55 -1.09 13.63
C ALA A 37 0.42 0.29 12.96
N HIS A 38 1.09 1.29 13.55
CA HIS A 38 1.08 2.66 13.04
C HIS A 38 1.95 2.78 11.80
N ALA A 39 3.12 2.15 11.80
CA ALA A 39 4.03 2.09 10.67
C ALA A 39 3.34 1.51 9.42
N LEU A 40 2.65 0.38 9.59
CA LEU A 40 1.91 -0.26 8.50
C LEU A 40 0.78 0.62 7.98
N THR A 41 -0.02 1.19 8.89
CA THR A 41 -1.12 2.10 8.53
C THR A 41 -0.61 3.33 7.78
N CYS A 42 0.48 3.93 8.26
CA CYS A 42 1.14 5.09 7.64
C CYS A 42 1.62 4.76 6.22
N LEU A 43 2.28 3.61 6.04
CA LEU A 43 2.73 3.14 4.72
C LEU A 43 1.55 2.94 3.76
N CYS A 44 0.48 2.26 4.20
CA CYS A 44 -0.72 2.05 3.40
C CYS A 44 -1.42 3.36 3.02
N ASN A 45 -1.51 4.32 3.95
CA ASN A 45 -2.08 5.64 3.66
C ASN A 45 -1.25 6.36 2.60
N HIS A 46 0.08 6.34 2.71
CA HIS A 46 0.95 6.99 1.73
C HIS A 46 0.84 6.37 0.34
N ILE A 47 0.72 5.04 0.25
CA ILE A 47 0.43 4.31 -0.99
C ILE A 47 -0.89 4.80 -1.61
N CYS A 48 -1.96 4.87 -0.80
CA CYS A 48 -3.28 5.30 -1.25
C CYS A 48 -3.27 6.76 -1.72
N GLU A 49 -2.66 7.66 -0.95
CA GLU A 49 -2.56 9.09 -1.28
C GLU A 49 -1.81 9.35 -2.60
N GLN A 50 -0.79 8.53 -2.89
CA GLN A 50 0.01 8.67 -4.12
C GLN A 50 -0.49 7.78 -5.27
N ASN A 51 -1.60 7.04 -5.06
CA ASN A 51 -2.15 6.08 -6.03
C ASN A 51 -1.07 5.15 -6.61
N VAL A 52 -0.18 4.65 -5.75
CA VAL A 52 0.94 3.81 -6.16
C VAL A 52 0.40 2.47 -6.62
N THR A 53 0.73 2.11 -7.85
CA THR A 53 0.38 0.79 -8.38
C THR A 53 1.15 -0.30 -7.64
N MET A 54 0.44 -1.38 -7.35
CA MET A 54 1.01 -2.52 -6.63
C MET A 54 0.54 -3.83 -7.25
N SER A 55 1.36 -4.85 -7.08
CA SER A 55 1.07 -6.22 -7.46
C SER A 55 0.21 -6.91 -6.40
N TYR A 56 -0.47 -7.98 -6.81
CA TYR A 56 -1.18 -8.86 -5.90
C TYR A 56 -0.29 -9.42 -4.78
N HIS A 57 1.00 -9.67 -5.08
CA HIS A 57 1.96 -10.17 -4.09
C HIS A 57 2.25 -9.13 -2.99
N GLU A 58 2.45 -7.85 -3.37
CA GLU A 58 2.65 -6.76 -2.40
C GLU A 58 1.41 -6.56 -1.52
N LEU A 59 0.21 -6.62 -2.10
CA LEU A 59 -1.04 -6.56 -1.34
C LEU A 59 -1.19 -7.73 -0.36
N HIS A 60 -0.92 -8.95 -0.83
CA HIS A 60 -1.00 -10.14 0.02
C HIS A 60 0.00 -10.06 1.18
N GLU A 61 1.20 -9.55 0.94
CA GLU A 61 2.20 -9.33 1.97
C GLU A 61 1.72 -8.30 3.01
N ILE A 62 1.12 -7.19 2.58
CA ILE A 62 0.51 -6.18 3.47
C ILE A 62 -0.55 -6.82 4.38
N PHE A 63 -1.47 -7.63 3.83
CA PHE A 63 -2.48 -8.33 4.62
C PHE A 63 -1.87 -9.35 5.58
N SER A 64 -0.88 -10.12 5.12
CA SER A 64 -0.19 -11.09 5.96
C SER A 64 0.50 -10.43 7.15
N VAL A 65 1.15 -9.28 6.93
CA VAL A 65 1.74 -8.46 7.99
C VAL A 65 0.64 -7.95 8.93
N CYS A 66 -0.44 -7.38 8.40
CA CYS A 66 -1.57 -6.84 9.16
C CYS A 66 -2.20 -7.87 10.11
N SER A 67 -2.47 -9.07 9.61
CA SER A 67 -3.02 -10.17 10.43
C SER A 67 -2.05 -10.63 11.51
N SER A 68 -0.74 -10.60 11.24
CA SER A 68 0.28 -11.03 12.19
C SER A 68 0.59 -9.98 13.26
N SER A 69 0.38 -8.70 12.96
CA SER A 69 0.65 -7.57 13.85
C SER A 69 -0.57 -7.14 14.68
N GLN A 70 -1.67 -7.91 14.64
CA GLN A 70 -2.97 -7.55 15.25
C GLN A 70 -3.42 -6.12 14.91
N SER A 71 -3.02 -5.66 13.72
CA SER A 71 -3.31 -4.32 13.26
C SER A 71 -4.59 -4.34 12.44
N TYR A 72 -5.33 -3.24 12.48
CA TYR A 72 -6.56 -3.09 11.72
C TYR A 72 -6.39 -1.94 10.73
N LEU A 73 -6.36 -2.26 9.45
CA LEU A 73 -6.48 -1.24 8.41
C LEU A 73 -7.94 -0.83 8.29
N ASN A 74 -8.17 0.46 8.06
CA ASN A 74 -9.51 0.97 7.79
C ASN A 74 -10.08 0.33 6.52
N SER A 75 -11.38 0.05 6.49
CA SER A 75 -12.06 -0.53 5.32
C SER A 75 -11.90 0.32 4.06
N THR A 76 -11.84 1.64 4.18
CA THR A 76 -11.54 2.56 3.07
C THR A 76 -10.15 2.30 2.50
N VAL A 77 -9.13 2.20 3.37
CA VAL A 77 -7.74 1.93 2.94
C VAL A 77 -7.66 0.56 2.27
N VAL A 78 -8.28 -0.46 2.85
CA VAL A 78 -8.35 -1.81 2.28
C VAL A 78 -8.96 -1.80 0.87
N ASN A 79 -10.10 -1.13 0.70
CA ASN A 79 -10.75 -1.03 -0.61
C ASN A 79 -9.86 -0.30 -1.62
N THR A 80 -9.23 0.80 -1.23
CA THR A 80 -8.31 1.52 -2.12
C THR A 80 -7.11 0.66 -2.52
N LEU A 81 -6.50 -0.08 -1.59
CA LEU A 81 -5.38 -0.98 -1.90
C LEU A 81 -5.80 -2.08 -2.89
N ILE A 82 -7.00 -2.66 -2.72
CA ILE A 82 -7.54 -3.64 -3.67
C ILE A 82 -7.72 -3.01 -5.06
N GLU A 83 -8.28 -1.81 -5.14
CA GLU A 83 -8.44 -1.11 -6.41
C GLU A 83 -7.10 -0.74 -7.05
N LEU A 84 -6.06 -0.43 -6.27
CA LEU A 84 -4.71 -0.18 -6.78
C LEU A 84 -4.01 -1.44 -7.32
N THR A 85 -4.36 -2.63 -6.82
CA THR A 85 -3.90 -3.90 -7.43
C THR A 85 -4.65 -4.28 -8.69
N ARG A 86 -5.89 -3.85 -8.82
CA ARG A 86 -6.69 -4.03 -10.02
C ARG A 86 -6.26 -2.96 -11.00
N CYS A 87 -5.16 -3.22 -11.72
CA CYS A 87 -4.74 -2.47 -12.91
C CYS A 87 -5.97 -1.86 -13.57
N ARG A 88 -6.10 -0.53 -13.49
CA ARG A 88 -7.19 0.29 -14.04
C ARG A 88 -8.02 -0.52 -15.03
N ARG A 89 -9.19 -1.03 -14.61
CA ARG A 89 -10.29 -1.07 -15.58
C ARG A 89 -10.49 0.39 -15.92
N VAL A 90 -9.95 0.79 -17.06
CA VAL A 90 -10.31 2.01 -17.76
C VAL A 90 -11.82 2.16 -17.55
N PRO A 91 -12.34 3.21 -16.87
CA PRO A 91 -13.76 3.49 -17.00
C PRO A 91 -13.96 3.66 -18.49
N ALA A 92 -14.78 2.77 -19.05
CA ALA A 92 -15.02 2.62 -20.48
C ALA A 92 -14.94 3.99 -21.15
N GLY A 93 -13.95 4.13 -22.02
CA GLY A 93 -13.87 5.30 -22.88
C GLY A 93 -15.26 5.53 -23.43
N VAL A 94 -15.73 6.75 -23.22
CA VAL A 94 -16.76 7.38 -24.03
C VAL A 94 -16.38 7.08 -25.48
N CYS A 95 -16.93 6.00 -26.03
CA CYS A 95 -16.92 5.77 -27.45
C CYS A 95 -17.98 6.73 -27.97
N GLY A 96 -17.57 7.99 -28.16
CA GLY A 96 -18.34 8.95 -28.92
C GLY A 96 -18.46 8.38 -30.32
N THR A 97 -19.56 7.68 -30.59
CA THR A 97 -20.02 7.48 -31.96
C THR A 97 -20.57 8.82 -32.41
N SER A 98 -19.66 9.73 -32.76
CA SER A 98 -19.97 10.76 -33.74
C SER A 98 -20.12 10.04 -35.08
N SER A 99 -21.33 9.59 -35.37
CA SER A 99 -21.74 9.30 -36.74
C SER A 99 -22.56 10.51 -37.19
N ALA A 100 -21.93 11.30 -38.06
CA ALA A 100 -22.59 12.28 -38.91
C ALA A 100 -23.50 11.59 -39.93
#